data_AF-A0A836MEE8-F1
#
_entry.id   AF-A0A836MEE8-F1
#
_cell.length_a   1.000
_cell.length_b   1.000
_cell.length_c   1.000
_cell.angle_alpha   90.00
_cell.angle_beta   90.00
_cell.angle_gamma   90.00
#
_symmetry.space_group_name_H-M   'P 1'
#
loop_
_entity.id
_entity.type
_entity.pdbx_description
1 polymer ?
#
loop_
_entity_poly.entity_id
_entity_poly.type
_entity_poly.pdbx_seq_one_letter_code
_entity_poly.pdbx_strand_id
1 'polypeptide(L)'
;MKTKLPNIESNTGKFIDGNPATGTLGTIVTAKWLNEVQERIQDHFEEFKNVLLLANMQPIAGRSNQVADAIKFYIGSLNASPTQKGLVQLANNLTTNDATKALTAAQGKILKDEIDRIEIGGRNLIKNSRLLNDTTHWNVIGGRDVRNGIAVLKSLDTSRQWCWRQTFDLPEKQYTFSAEVKPERTAFYLHLYNGKSWVNFHARNLTPGIWQKISITFVSAIRNISFINPGEGLIELQNPMLVEGNRAMTWAPAPEDLTEEALNSARQNYVAKAGDTMTGPLNINHANSYLRGKNNGVDDWFVGRVRNNDNDVALVSYQYNTGIHLKSDRVESNKPIYRGNHLVFDEGNLLPVRQIDLRSIANGQISFQDATPAQLPLGAFVGLSKKSHLNGAGDGWMMINKGWPDNSGVFACNRIGISGDRIRFQTANNLNAWGNIIELANLSDFIYQKIGNFEIRKYPDGMMIQTYFYDVNDLKEWGEKQFTWAVAFADKPMVIPK
;
A
#
# COMPACT_ATOMS: atom_id res chain seq x y z
N MET A 1 61.09 -3.43 -40.94
CA MET A 1 61.06 -4.89 -40.83
C MET A 1 61.87 -5.44 -41.99
N LYS A 2 62.88 -6.28 -41.73
CA LYS A 2 63.54 -7.05 -42.81
C LYS A 2 62.58 -8.17 -43.25
N THR A 3 62.84 -8.84 -44.37
CA THR A 3 62.10 -10.03 -44.78
C THR A 3 62.19 -11.14 -43.73
N LYS A 4 61.26 -12.10 -43.76
CA LYS A 4 61.26 -13.26 -42.85
C LYS A 4 62.64 -13.93 -42.90
N LEU A 5 63.22 -14.20 -41.73
CA LEU A 5 64.51 -14.89 -41.66
C LEU A 5 64.35 -16.25 -42.35
N PRO A 6 65.07 -16.54 -43.44
CA PRO A 6 65.02 -17.87 -44.04
C PRO A 6 65.57 -18.90 -43.06
N ASN A 7 65.13 -20.15 -43.20
CA ASN A 7 65.79 -21.25 -42.51
C ASN A 7 67.28 -21.28 -42.89
N ILE A 8 68.14 -21.73 -41.97
CA ILE A 8 69.53 -21.95 -42.34
C ILE A 8 69.66 -22.91 -43.52
N GLU A 9 70.69 -22.66 -44.34
CA GLU A 9 71.01 -23.49 -45.48
C GLU A 9 71.64 -24.81 -45.00
N SER A 10 70.78 -25.80 -44.77
CA SER A 10 71.14 -27.16 -44.39
C SER A 10 70.18 -28.15 -45.05
N ASN A 11 70.55 -29.42 -45.11
CA ASN A 11 69.73 -30.50 -45.65
C ASN A 11 68.35 -30.64 -44.96
N THR A 12 68.19 -30.13 -43.73
CA THR A 12 66.94 -30.19 -42.96
C THR A 12 66.33 -28.81 -42.69
N GLY A 13 66.99 -27.72 -43.10
CA GLY A 13 66.60 -26.35 -42.73
C GLY A 13 66.76 -26.02 -41.23
N LYS A 14 67.47 -26.88 -40.48
CA LYS A 14 67.67 -26.80 -39.02
C LYS A 14 69.13 -27.03 -38.66
N PHE A 15 69.57 -26.41 -37.58
CA PHE A 15 70.86 -26.72 -36.98
C PHE A 15 70.86 -28.17 -36.50
N ILE A 16 72.01 -28.83 -36.63
CA ILE A 16 72.28 -30.18 -36.13
C ILE A 16 73.48 -30.11 -35.20
N ASP A 17 73.47 -30.91 -34.13
CA ASP A 17 74.63 -31.00 -33.24
C ASP A 17 75.78 -31.72 -33.94
N GLY A 18 77.00 -31.23 -33.71
CA GLY A 18 78.20 -31.84 -34.28
C GLY A 18 78.47 -33.20 -33.66
N ASN A 19 78.93 -34.14 -34.47
CA ASN A 19 79.34 -35.47 -34.02
C ASN A 19 80.76 -35.79 -34.54
N PRO A 20 81.79 -35.68 -33.68
CA PRO A 20 83.17 -35.95 -34.06
C PRO A 20 83.41 -37.39 -34.51
N ALA A 21 82.63 -38.36 -34.02
CA ALA A 21 82.78 -39.77 -34.36
C ALA A 21 82.29 -40.09 -35.78
N THR A 22 81.40 -39.28 -36.35
CA THR A 22 80.88 -39.41 -37.72
C THR A 22 81.39 -38.33 -38.66
N GLY A 23 82.26 -37.43 -38.18
CA GLY A 23 82.76 -36.27 -38.94
C GLY A 23 81.72 -35.19 -39.21
N THR A 24 80.56 -35.22 -38.53
CA THR A 24 79.50 -34.24 -38.72
C THR A 24 79.89 -32.92 -38.05
N LEU A 25 80.09 -31.88 -38.85
CA LEU A 25 80.39 -30.54 -38.36
C LEU A 25 79.18 -29.93 -37.65
N GLY A 26 79.40 -29.20 -36.55
CA GLY A 26 78.37 -28.51 -35.80
C GLY A 26 78.89 -27.23 -35.15
N THR A 27 78.02 -26.50 -34.45
CA THR A 27 78.34 -25.24 -33.76
C THR A 27 78.70 -25.47 -32.29
N ILE A 28 79.38 -24.50 -31.67
CA ILE A 28 79.68 -24.51 -30.22
C ILE A 28 78.39 -24.44 -29.39
N VAL A 29 77.39 -23.71 -29.89
CA VAL A 29 76.05 -23.63 -29.28
C VAL A 29 75.20 -24.79 -29.77
N THR A 30 74.36 -25.34 -28.89
CA THR A 30 73.52 -26.49 -29.20
C THR A 30 72.51 -26.18 -30.31
N ALA A 31 72.27 -27.17 -31.17
CA ALA A 31 71.29 -27.12 -32.24
C ALA A 31 69.89 -26.78 -31.73
N LYS A 32 69.51 -27.33 -30.56
CA LYS A 32 68.22 -27.01 -29.92
C LYS A 32 68.08 -25.49 -29.70
N TRP A 33 69.05 -24.86 -29.06
CA TRP A 33 68.97 -23.42 -28.77
C TRP A 33 68.95 -22.58 -30.05
N LEU A 34 69.80 -22.90 -31.02
CA LEU A 34 69.86 -22.16 -32.30
C LEU A 34 68.58 -22.32 -33.12
N ASN A 35 67.98 -23.51 -33.15
CA ASN A 35 66.70 -23.76 -33.80
C ASN A 35 65.56 -23.02 -33.09
N GLU A 36 65.52 -23.02 -31.75
CA GLU A 36 64.54 -22.23 -30.98
C GLU A 36 64.69 -20.73 -31.25
N VAL A 37 65.91 -20.21 -31.37
CA VAL A 37 66.16 -18.80 -31.73
C VAL A 37 65.68 -18.51 -33.15
N GLN A 38 65.97 -19.37 -34.13
CA GLN A 38 65.49 -19.23 -35.51
C GLN A 38 63.95 -19.21 -35.55
N GLU A 39 63.31 -20.20 -34.91
CA GLU A 39 61.85 -20.32 -34.84
C GLU A 39 61.24 -19.09 -34.17
N ARG A 40 61.77 -18.63 -33.03
CA ARG A 40 61.29 -17.42 -32.36
C ARG A 40 61.41 -16.18 -33.23
N ILE A 41 62.53 -15.95 -33.93
CA ILE A 41 62.68 -14.77 -34.79
C ILE A 41 61.69 -14.80 -35.96
N GLN A 42 61.46 -15.97 -36.55
CA GLN A 42 60.45 -16.15 -37.60
C GLN A 42 59.03 -15.93 -37.09
N ASP A 43 58.72 -16.35 -35.86
CA ASP A 43 57.43 -16.17 -35.20
C ASP A 43 57.15 -14.68 -34.92
N HIS A 44 58.10 -13.94 -34.34
CA HIS A 44 57.98 -12.48 -34.17
C HIS A 44 57.75 -11.76 -35.50
N PHE A 45 58.39 -12.22 -36.59
CA PHE A 45 58.12 -11.68 -37.92
C PHE A 45 56.66 -11.94 -38.35
N GLU A 46 56.12 -13.13 -38.13
CA GLU A 46 54.75 -13.43 -38.51
C GLU A 46 53.75 -12.61 -37.69
N GLU A 47 53.96 -12.46 -36.38
CA GLU A 47 53.14 -11.62 -35.50
C GLU A 47 53.11 -10.15 -35.96
N PHE A 48 54.27 -9.56 -36.25
CA PHE A 48 54.31 -8.17 -36.75
C PHE A 48 53.71 -8.03 -38.15
N LYS A 49 53.85 -9.06 -39.00
CA LYS A 49 53.19 -9.10 -40.31
C LYS A 49 51.66 -9.15 -40.15
N ASN A 50 51.13 -9.89 -39.18
CA ASN A 50 49.70 -9.92 -38.88
C ASN A 50 49.20 -8.53 -38.44
N VAL A 51 49.95 -7.80 -37.61
CA VAL A 51 49.62 -6.41 -37.24
C VAL A 51 49.57 -5.48 -38.46
N LEU A 52 50.52 -5.62 -39.41
CA LEU A 52 50.52 -4.87 -40.67
C LEU A 52 49.30 -5.18 -41.53
N LEU A 53 48.90 -6.45 -41.61
CA LEU A 53 47.74 -6.90 -42.38
C LEU A 53 46.43 -6.31 -41.84
N LEU A 54 46.29 -6.15 -40.51
CA LEU A 54 45.12 -5.48 -39.90
C LEU A 54 44.94 -4.04 -40.39
N ALA A 55 46.02 -3.39 -40.87
CA ALA A 55 46.01 -2.06 -41.44
C ALA A 55 46.05 -2.06 -42.98
N ASN A 56 45.83 -3.21 -43.64
CA ASN A 56 45.99 -3.41 -45.08
C ASN A 56 47.40 -3.02 -45.61
N MET A 57 48.45 -3.21 -44.79
CA MET A 57 49.84 -2.90 -45.15
C MET A 57 50.64 -4.19 -45.39
N GLN A 58 51.63 -4.12 -46.29
CA GLN A 58 52.59 -5.21 -46.53
C GLN A 58 53.98 -4.82 -46.00
N PRO A 59 54.80 -5.79 -45.52
CA PRO A 59 56.15 -5.49 -45.06
C PRO A 59 57.05 -4.96 -46.18
N ILE A 60 57.62 -3.77 -45.97
CA ILE A 60 58.61 -3.12 -46.85
C ILE A 60 60.00 -3.24 -46.23
N ALA A 61 60.95 -3.83 -46.97
CA ALA A 61 62.33 -3.95 -46.52
C ALA A 61 62.96 -2.57 -46.25
N GLY A 62 63.75 -2.45 -45.19
CA GLY A 62 64.48 -1.22 -44.84
C GLY A 62 63.70 -0.17 -44.05
N ARG A 63 62.36 -0.23 -44.00
CA ARG A 63 61.54 0.74 -43.23
C ARG A 63 61.30 0.28 -41.78
N SER A 64 61.59 1.12 -40.80
CA SER A 64 61.61 0.76 -39.36
C SER A 64 60.37 1.17 -38.54
N ASN A 65 59.42 1.92 -39.09
CA ASN A 65 58.23 2.44 -38.38
C ASN A 65 56.89 1.78 -38.77
N GLN A 66 56.91 0.73 -39.59
CA GLN A 66 55.70 0.20 -40.24
C GLN A 66 54.67 -0.37 -39.25
N VAL A 67 55.13 -1.06 -38.20
CA VAL A 67 54.23 -1.58 -37.15
C VAL A 67 53.55 -0.42 -36.40
N ALA A 68 54.29 0.65 -36.11
CA ALA A 68 53.73 1.85 -35.48
C ALA A 68 52.72 2.55 -36.40
N ASP A 69 52.99 2.61 -37.70
CA ASP A 69 52.05 3.18 -38.67
C ASP A 69 50.78 2.33 -38.81
N ALA A 70 50.90 1.00 -38.81
CA ALA A 70 49.77 0.06 -38.83
C ALA A 70 48.88 0.23 -37.59
N ILE A 71 49.49 0.35 -36.40
CA ILE A 71 48.75 0.61 -35.14
C ILE A 71 48.02 1.95 -35.21
N LYS A 72 48.69 3.03 -35.67
CA LYS A 72 48.05 4.35 -35.82
C LYS A 72 46.86 4.30 -36.78
N PHE A 73 47.00 3.60 -37.90
CA PHE A 73 45.92 3.42 -38.86
C PHE A 73 44.74 2.69 -38.24
N TYR A 74 44.99 1.55 -37.58
CA TYR A 74 43.94 0.75 -36.95
C TYR A 74 43.21 1.53 -35.84
N ILE A 75 43.94 2.27 -35.01
CA ILE A 75 43.33 3.14 -33.98
C ILE A 75 42.43 4.20 -34.64
N GLY A 76 42.89 4.83 -35.73
CA GLY A 76 42.12 5.86 -36.44
C GLY A 76 40.87 5.35 -37.17
N SER A 77 40.77 4.04 -37.45
CA SER A 77 39.63 3.45 -38.16
C SER A 77 38.55 2.88 -37.22
N LEU A 78 38.83 2.78 -35.92
CA LEU A 78 37.87 2.33 -34.89
C LEU A 78 36.95 3.48 -34.46
N ASN A 79 36.10 3.99 -35.35
CA ASN A 79 35.11 5.01 -34.96
C ASN A 79 34.00 4.41 -34.09
N ALA A 80 33.59 5.17 -33.07
CA ALA A 80 32.43 4.82 -32.26
C ALA A 80 31.13 5.00 -33.06
N SER A 81 30.15 4.16 -32.75
CA SER A 81 28.77 4.29 -33.22
C SER A 81 27.81 3.91 -32.07
N PRO A 82 26.49 4.10 -32.23
CA PRO A 82 25.51 3.66 -31.21
C PRO A 82 25.59 2.17 -30.85
N THR A 83 26.18 1.33 -31.71
CA THR A 83 26.29 -0.13 -31.51
C THR A 83 27.73 -0.63 -31.44
N GLN A 84 28.74 0.24 -31.63
CA GLN A 84 30.15 -0.14 -31.68
C GLN A 84 31.00 0.81 -30.83
N LYS A 85 31.84 0.24 -29.94
CA LYS A 85 32.82 1.00 -29.16
C LYS A 85 33.96 1.48 -30.07
N GLY A 86 34.43 2.71 -29.87
CA GLY A 86 35.51 3.30 -30.67
C GLY A 86 35.90 4.71 -30.22
N LEU A 87 36.70 5.40 -31.03
CA LEU A 87 37.02 6.82 -30.90
C LEU A 87 35.84 7.68 -31.37
N VAL A 88 35.57 8.77 -30.66
CA VAL A 88 34.49 9.72 -30.99
C VAL A 88 35.06 11.12 -31.16
N GLN A 89 34.61 11.84 -32.18
CA GLN A 89 34.91 13.26 -32.33
C GLN A 89 33.98 14.09 -31.44
N LEU A 90 34.49 15.17 -30.85
CA LEU A 90 33.70 16.06 -30.01
C LEU A 90 33.16 17.25 -30.81
N ALA A 91 31.85 17.47 -30.77
CA ALA A 91 31.18 18.64 -31.32
C ALA A 91 31.11 19.74 -30.26
N ASN A 92 31.81 20.86 -30.51
CA ASN A 92 31.79 22.03 -29.64
C ASN A 92 30.85 23.13 -30.16
N ASN A 93 29.68 22.74 -30.65
CA ASN A 93 28.61 23.64 -31.09
C ASN A 93 27.24 22.93 -30.93
N LEU A 94 26.16 23.68 -31.09
CA LEU A 94 24.77 23.20 -30.99
C LEU A 94 24.03 23.20 -32.33
N THR A 95 24.75 23.30 -33.45
CA THR A 95 24.15 23.44 -34.80
C THR A 95 24.28 22.17 -35.65
N THR A 96 25.16 21.25 -35.30
CA THR A 96 25.33 19.97 -36.00
C THR A 96 24.35 18.91 -35.49
N ASN A 97 23.87 18.05 -36.39
CA ASN A 97 23.07 16.86 -36.11
C ASN A 97 23.80 15.55 -36.49
N ASP A 98 25.14 15.60 -36.60
CA ASP A 98 25.99 14.48 -37.00
C ASP A 98 26.03 13.40 -35.90
N ALA A 99 25.43 12.24 -36.18
CA ALA A 99 25.34 11.12 -35.25
C ALA A 99 26.69 10.46 -34.91
N THR A 100 27.78 10.82 -35.59
CA THR A 100 29.12 10.30 -35.32
C THR A 100 29.92 11.15 -34.31
N LYS A 101 29.32 12.22 -33.79
CA LYS A 101 29.97 13.16 -32.86
C LYS A 101 29.28 13.16 -31.50
N ALA A 102 30.08 13.24 -30.44
CA ALA A 102 29.58 13.44 -29.08
C ALA A 102 29.61 14.92 -28.71
N LEU A 103 28.66 15.34 -27.89
CA LEU A 103 28.60 16.69 -27.34
C LEU A 103 29.80 16.94 -26.41
N THR A 104 30.43 18.12 -26.48
CA THR A 104 31.44 18.49 -25.47
C THR A 104 30.80 18.80 -24.12
N ALA A 105 31.54 18.60 -23.03
CA ALA A 105 31.10 19.00 -21.69
C ALA A 105 30.80 20.51 -21.60
N ALA A 106 31.54 21.35 -22.33
CA ALA A 106 31.30 22.79 -22.40
C ALA A 106 29.90 23.11 -22.96
N GLN A 107 29.51 22.49 -24.08
CA GLN A 107 28.17 22.67 -24.63
C GLN A 107 27.09 22.00 -23.78
N GLY A 108 27.39 20.85 -23.16
CA GLY A 108 26.50 20.22 -22.18
C GLY A 108 26.19 21.12 -20.98
N LYS A 109 27.17 21.88 -20.48
CA LYS A 109 26.97 22.88 -19.41
C LYS A 109 26.12 24.05 -19.88
N ILE A 110 26.36 24.58 -21.09
CA ILE A 110 25.54 25.66 -21.68
C ILE A 110 24.07 25.22 -21.79
N LEU A 111 23.82 24.02 -22.33
CA LEU A 111 22.46 23.48 -22.41
C LEU A 111 21.83 23.28 -21.03
N LYS A 112 22.59 22.76 -20.05
CA LYS A 112 22.09 22.63 -18.67
C LYS A 112 21.72 23.98 -18.09
N ASP A 113 22.54 25.00 -18.29
CA ASP A 113 22.27 26.35 -17.79
C ASP A 113 21.08 26.99 -18.50
N GLU A 114 20.90 26.73 -19.80
CA GLU A 114 19.71 27.16 -20.54
C GLU A 114 18.45 26.46 -20.04
N ILE A 115 18.51 25.15 -19.78
CA ILE A 115 17.40 24.35 -19.24
C ILE A 115 17.05 24.79 -17.81
N ASP A 116 18.05 24.99 -16.95
CA ASP A 116 17.86 25.40 -15.55
C ASP A 116 17.27 26.80 -15.43
N ARG A 117 17.57 27.67 -16.40
CA ARG A 117 16.98 29.01 -16.48
C ARG A 117 15.54 28.99 -16.99
N ILE A 118 14.98 27.86 -17.45
CA ILE A 118 13.58 27.82 -17.88
C ILE A 118 12.67 27.93 -16.66
N GLU A 119 11.87 28.98 -16.64
CA GLU A 119 10.84 29.21 -15.63
C GLU A 119 9.47 29.20 -16.32
N ILE A 120 8.58 28.30 -15.90
CA ILE A 120 7.22 28.17 -16.45
C ILE A 120 6.18 28.46 -15.36
N GLY A 121 5.34 29.47 -15.56
CA GLY A 121 4.24 29.80 -14.68
C GLY A 121 2.98 29.05 -15.11
N GLY A 122 2.48 28.14 -14.28
CA GLY A 122 1.41 27.20 -14.66
C GLY A 122 0.00 27.77 -14.82
N ARG A 123 -0.23 29.08 -14.66
CA ARG A 123 -1.58 29.67 -14.73
C ARG A 123 -1.59 30.99 -15.51
N ASN A 124 -2.65 31.19 -16.29
CA ASN A 124 -2.93 32.50 -16.88
C ASN A 124 -3.36 33.48 -15.79
N LEU A 125 -2.70 34.62 -15.73
CA LEU A 125 -3.02 35.69 -14.78
C LEU A 125 -4.06 36.67 -15.35
N ILE A 126 -4.28 36.69 -16.66
CA ILE A 126 -5.25 37.59 -17.31
C ILE A 126 -6.66 37.01 -17.19
N LYS A 127 -7.50 37.69 -16.41
CA LYS A 127 -8.92 37.36 -16.24
C LYS A 127 -9.73 37.78 -17.44
N ASN A 128 -10.79 37.04 -17.71
CA ASN A 128 -11.63 37.16 -18.89
C ASN A 128 -10.79 37.30 -20.17
N SER A 129 -9.75 36.48 -20.30
CA SER A 129 -8.82 36.55 -21.42
C SER A 129 -9.43 36.06 -22.72
N ARG A 130 -10.43 35.16 -22.67
CA ARG A 130 -11.07 34.63 -23.88
C ARG A 130 -11.98 35.66 -24.56
N LEU A 131 -12.47 36.68 -23.83
CA LEU A 131 -13.22 37.81 -24.41
C LEU A 131 -14.45 37.40 -25.24
N LEU A 132 -15.19 36.37 -24.80
CA LEU A 132 -16.27 35.79 -25.61
C LEU A 132 -17.48 36.72 -25.74
N ASN A 133 -17.98 37.27 -24.62
CA ASN A 133 -19.31 37.89 -24.57
C ASN A 133 -19.35 39.24 -23.82
N ASP A 134 -18.32 39.60 -23.07
CA ASP A 134 -18.26 40.86 -22.33
C ASP A 134 -16.83 41.38 -22.16
N THR A 135 -16.69 42.46 -21.40
CA THR A 135 -15.40 43.07 -21.04
C THR A 135 -15.21 43.11 -19.53
N THR A 136 -15.82 42.16 -18.82
CA THR A 136 -15.68 42.03 -17.36
C THR A 136 -14.20 41.90 -17.01
N HIS A 137 -13.76 42.59 -15.94
CA HIS A 137 -12.34 42.75 -15.55
C HIS A 137 -11.46 43.61 -16.48
N TRP A 138 -12.02 44.19 -17.55
CA TRP A 138 -11.31 45.11 -18.44
C TRP A 138 -11.87 46.52 -18.34
N ASN A 139 -10.99 47.48 -18.08
CA ASN A 139 -11.27 48.90 -18.33
C ASN A 139 -10.94 49.20 -19.79
N VAL A 140 -11.98 49.34 -20.61
CA VAL A 140 -11.87 49.63 -22.04
C VAL A 140 -11.97 51.14 -22.25
N ILE A 141 -10.87 51.74 -22.68
CA ILE A 141 -10.79 53.16 -23.01
C ILE A 141 -10.87 53.29 -24.53
N GLY A 142 -12.01 53.82 -25.00
CA GLY A 142 -12.41 53.85 -26.40
C GLY A 142 -13.68 53.01 -26.67
N GLY A 143 -14.04 52.88 -27.94
CA GLY A 143 -15.08 52.01 -28.48
C GLY A 143 -14.85 50.53 -28.17
N ARG A 144 -15.92 49.91 -27.65
CA ARG A 144 -16.00 48.51 -27.25
C ARG A 144 -16.45 47.66 -28.43
N ASP A 145 -15.52 47.00 -29.11
CA ASP A 145 -15.82 46.04 -30.18
C ASP A 145 -15.22 44.67 -29.80
N VAL A 146 -16.11 43.74 -29.45
CA VAL A 146 -15.82 42.33 -29.15
C VAL A 146 -16.55 41.50 -30.20
N ARG A 147 -15.83 40.61 -30.89
CA ARG A 147 -16.42 39.73 -31.92
C ARG A 147 -16.16 38.28 -31.55
N ASN A 148 -16.98 37.72 -30.67
CA ASN A 148 -16.96 36.30 -30.30
C ASN A 148 -15.55 35.77 -29.95
N GLY A 149 -14.90 36.39 -28.95
CA GLY A 149 -13.57 36.00 -28.50
C GLY A 149 -12.39 36.79 -29.07
N ILE A 150 -12.67 37.76 -29.95
CA ILE A 150 -11.69 38.65 -30.55
C ILE A 150 -11.90 40.05 -30.01
N ALA A 151 -10.88 40.62 -29.33
CA ALA A 151 -10.83 42.03 -29.02
C ALA A 151 -10.37 42.82 -30.23
N VAL A 152 -11.11 43.88 -30.56
CA VAL A 152 -10.84 44.76 -31.69
C VAL A 152 -10.42 46.12 -31.14
N LEU A 153 -9.12 46.41 -31.18
CA LEU A 153 -8.55 47.70 -30.79
C LEU A 153 -8.47 48.60 -32.01
N LYS A 154 -9.54 49.34 -32.30
CA LYS A 154 -9.62 50.26 -33.44
C LYS A 154 -9.51 51.71 -32.97
N SER A 155 -8.53 52.46 -33.46
CA SER A 155 -8.50 53.91 -33.25
C SER A 155 -9.52 54.58 -34.17
N LEU A 156 -10.58 55.20 -33.62
CA LEU A 156 -11.54 56.02 -34.38
C LEU A 156 -11.18 57.51 -34.39
N ASP A 157 -10.28 57.93 -33.49
CA ASP A 157 -9.88 59.32 -33.27
C ASP A 157 -8.41 59.31 -32.83
N THR A 158 -7.54 59.96 -33.62
CA THR A 158 -6.10 60.07 -33.38
C THR A 158 -5.75 60.91 -32.15
N SER A 159 -6.72 61.61 -31.55
CA SER A 159 -6.51 62.48 -30.38
C SER A 159 -6.53 61.76 -29.02
N ARG A 160 -6.92 60.49 -28.95
CA ARG A 160 -6.98 59.70 -27.70
C ARG A 160 -6.34 58.33 -27.85
N GLN A 161 -5.67 57.85 -26.80
CA GLN A 161 -5.12 56.49 -26.78
C GLN A 161 -6.24 55.47 -26.51
N TRP A 162 -6.31 54.45 -27.37
CA TRP A 162 -7.28 53.36 -27.25
C TRP A 162 -6.60 52.19 -26.56
N CYS A 163 -7.10 51.82 -25.39
CA CYS A 163 -6.49 50.72 -24.64
C CYS A 163 -7.49 49.86 -23.90
N TRP A 164 -7.13 48.58 -23.79
CA TRP A 164 -7.81 47.61 -22.95
C TRP A 164 -6.92 47.34 -21.78
N ARG A 165 -7.37 47.70 -20.58
CA ARG A 165 -6.56 47.70 -19.38
C ARG A 165 -7.11 46.75 -18.34
N GLN A 166 -6.24 45.95 -17.73
CA GLN A 166 -6.55 45.18 -16.54
C GLN A 166 -5.58 45.54 -15.42
N THR A 167 -6.11 45.66 -14.20
CA THR A 167 -5.37 46.03 -13.00
C THR A 167 -4.90 44.78 -12.26
N PHE A 168 -3.70 44.86 -11.69
CA PHE A 168 -2.99 43.77 -11.02
C PHE A 168 -2.33 44.25 -9.72
N ASP A 169 -2.00 43.30 -8.86
CA ASP A 169 -1.06 43.48 -7.75
C ASP A 169 0.03 42.40 -7.82
N LEU A 170 0.82 42.43 -8.90
CA LEU A 170 1.88 41.45 -9.12
C LEU A 170 3.26 42.02 -8.75
N PRO A 171 4.09 41.24 -8.02
CA PRO A 171 5.43 41.67 -7.60
C PRO A 171 6.39 41.81 -8.79
N GLU A 172 7.55 42.41 -8.57
CA GLU A 172 8.60 42.48 -9.58
C GLU A 172 9.22 41.10 -9.80
N LYS A 173 8.85 40.47 -10.91
CA LYS A 173 9.33 39.15 -11.33
C LYS A 173 9.42 39.09 -12.85
N GLN A 174 9.97 37.99 -13.35
CA GLN A 174 9.91 37.69 -14.77
C GLN A 174 8.52 37.18 -15.14
N TYR A 175 7.96 37.76 -16.20
CA TYR A 175 6.69 37.37 -16.78
C TYR A 175 6.81 37.24 -18.30
N THR A 176 6.00 36.35 -18.87
CA THR A 176 5.81 36.24 -20.31
C THR A 176 4.36 36.51 -20.67
N PHE A 177 4.15 37.52 -21.52
CA PHE A 177 2.89 37.78 -22.19
C PHE A 177 2.88 37.10 -23.56
N SER A 178 1.79 36.41 -23.89
CA SER A 178 1.55 35.87 -25.23
C SER A 178 0.14 36.17 -25.70
N ALA A 179 -0.04 36.25 -27.01
CA ALA A 179 -1.35 36.37 -27.64
C ALA A 179 -1.26 35.96 -29.11
N GLU A 180 -2.40 35.75 -29.74
CA GLU A 180 -2.53 35.80 -31.19
C GLU A 180 -3.02 37.19 -31.57
N VAL A 181 -2.36 37.83 -32.54
CA VAL A 181 -2.70 39.17 -33.00
C VAL A 181 -2.76 39.22 -34.52
N LYS A 182 -3.68 40.03 -35.04
CA LYS A 182 -3.78 40.39 -36.44
C LYS A 182 -3.82 41.92 -36.52
N PRO A 183 -2.64 42.57 -36.63
CA PRO A 183 -2.54 44.02 -36.73
C PRO A 183 -2.71 44.47 -38.20
N GLU A 184 -3.17 45.69 -38.43
CA GLU A 184 -3.02 46.38 -39.73
C GLU A 184 -1.66 47.10 -39.87
N ARG A 185 -0.77 46.88 -38.90
CA ARG A 185 0.56 47.48 -38.79
C ARG A 185 1.61 46.40 -38.55
N THR A 186 2.87 46.82 -38.44
CA THR A 186 4.00 45.92 -38.21
C THR A 186 4.33 45.69 -36.75
N ALA A 187 3.50 46.17 -35.81
CA ALA A 187 3.75 46.01 -34.38
C ALA A 187 2.48 45.93 -33.52
N PHE A 188 2.62 45.26 -32.38
CA PHE A 188 1.66 45.23 -31.27
C PHE A 188 2.31 45.87 -30.04
N TYR A 189 1.58 46.72 -29.31
CA TYR A 189 2.09 47.45 -28.16
C TYR A 189 1.44 47.01 -26.85
N LEU A 190 2.29 46.75 -25.86
CA LEU A 190 1.94 46.37 -24.50
C LEU A 190 2.49 47.43 -23.54
N HIS A 191 1.63 48.16 -22.86
CA HIS A 191 2.03 49.13 -21.84
C HIS A 191 1.80 48.56 -20.45
N LEU A 192 2.81 48.66 -19.59
CA LEU A 192 2.75 48.23 -18.19
C LEU A 192 2.94 49.42 -17.28
N TYR A 193 2.09 49.54 -16.26
CA TYR A 193 2.37 50.41 -15.12
C TYR A 193 2.94 49.56 -14.00
N ASN A 194 4.17 49.87 -13.55
CA ASN A 194 4.87 49.11 -12.51
C ASN A 194 4.66 49.68 -11.09
N GLY A 195 3.81 50.69 -10.93
CA GLY A 195 3.61 51.41 -9.67
C GLY A 195 4.49 52.65 -9.50
N LYS A 196 5.47 52.86 -10.38
CA LYS A 196 6.32 54.06 -10.42
C LYS A 196 6.19 54.79 -11.75
N SER A 197 6.32 54.07 -12.86
CA SER A 197 6.31 54.60 -14.22
C SER A 197 5.60 53.66 -15.20
N TRP A 198 5.32 54.18 -16.39
CA TRP A 198 4.86 53.38 -17.52
C TRP A 198 6.04 52.87 -18.33
N VAL A 199 6.01 51.58 -18.67
CA VAL A 199 7.02 50.88 -19.46
C VAL A 199 6.35 50.25 -20.67
N ASN A 200 6.96 50.40 -21.84
CA ASN A 200 6.36 49.97 -23.12
C ASN A 200 7.14 48.80 -23.69
N PHE A 201 6.44 47.73 -24.03
CA PHE A 201 6.95 46.57 -24.73
C PHE A 201 6.22 46.41 -26.06
N HIS A 202 6.88 45.79 -27.04
CA HIS A 202 6.29 45.64 -28.36
C HIS A 202 6.75 44.35 -29.05
N ALA A 203 5.83 43.71 -29.77
CA ALA A 203 6.18 42.77 -30.82
C ALA A 203 6.31 43.54 -32.13
N ARG A 204 7.42 43.38 -32.87
CA ARG A 204 7.69 44.07 -34.14
C ARG A 204 7.78 43.06 -35.30
N ASN A 205 7.92 43.58 -36.51
CA ASN A 205 8.03 42.80 -37.75
C ASN A 205 6.82 41.89 -38.00
N LEU A 206 5.65 42.31 -37.52
CA LEU A 206 4.40 41.60 -37.78
C LEU A 206 3.96 41.88 -39.22
N THR A 207 3.43 40.87 -39.90
CA THR A 207 2.82 41.05 -41.22
C THR A 207 1.40 41.61 -41.08
N PRO A 208 1.06 42.77 -41.67
CA PRO A 208 -0.28 43.33 -41.60
C PRO A 208 -1.35 42.37 -42.15
N GLY A 209 -2.51 42.30 -41.49
CA GLY A 209 -3.67 41.52 -41.93
C GLY A 209 -3.56 40.00 -41.70
N ILE A 210 -2.47 39.50 -41.09
CA ILE A 210 -2.25 38.07 -40.84
C ILE A 210 -2.20 37.78 -39.34
N TRP A 211 -2.94 36.76 -38.90
CA TRP A 211 -2.85 36.23 -37.53
C TRP A 211 -1.47 35.66 -37.24
N GLN A 212 -0.82 36.17 -36.20
CA GLN A 212 0.51 35.77 -35.76
C GLN A 212 0.54 35.60 -34.25
N LYS A 213 1.26 34.58 -33.77
CA LYS A 213 1.54 34.40 -32.35
C LYS A 213 2.66 35.34 -31.94
N ILE A 214 2.46 36.06 -30.85
CA ILE A 214 3.47 36.92 -30.23
C ILE A 214 3.81 36.43 -28.83
N SER A 215 5.04 36.68 -28.42
CA SER A 215 5.53 36.43 -27.07
C SER A 215 6.45 37.58 -26.66
N ILE A 216 6.23 38.13 -25.48
CA ILE A 216 6.99 39.25 -24.92
C ILE A 216 7.35 38.86 -23.48
N THR A 217 8.64 38.67 -23.22
CA THR A 217 9.16 38.37 -21.88
C THR A 217 9.81 39.61 -21.29
N PHE A 218 9.46 39.94 -20.05
CA PHE A 218 9.96 41.12 -19.34
C PHE A 218 10.08 40.87 -17.84
N VAL A 219 10.86 41.70 -17.15
CA VAL A 219 10.95 41.73 -15.68
C VAL A 219 10.33 43.04 -15.21
N SER A 220 9.23 42.97 -14.47
CA SER A 220 8.53 44.15 -13.96
C SER A 220 7.51 43.78 -12.88
N ALA A 221 7.30 44.66 -11.91
CA ALA A 221 6.04 44.64 -11.17
C ALA A 221 4.90 45.04 -12.10
N ILE A 222 3.69 44.54 -11.86
CA ILE A 222 2.53 44.84 -12.71
C ILE A 222 1.39 45.35 -11.82
N ARG A 223 1.05 46.61 -12.04
CA ARG A 223 -0.13 47.29 -11.48
C ARG A 223 -1.21 47.47 -12.52
N ASN A 224 -0.82 47.74 -13.76
CA ASN A 224 -1.72 47.68 -14.91
C ASN A 224 -1.01 47.06 -16.10
N ILE A 225 -1.72 46.23 -16.84
CA ILE A 225 -1.36 45.82 -18.20
C ILE A 225 -2.36 46.46 -19.16
N SER A 226 -1.87 47.05 -20.25
CA SER A 226 -2.69 47.72 -21.25
C SER A 226 -2.29 47.29 -22.64
N PHE A 227 -3.24 46.76 -23.41
CA PHE A 227 -3.08 46.55 -24.84
C PHE A 227 -3.41 47.86 -25.52
N ILE A 228 -2.47 48.42 -26.28
CA ILE A 228 -2.62 49.78 -26.82
C ILE A 228 -2.58 49.77 -28.34
N ASN A 229 -3.47 50.54 -28.94
CA ASN A 229 -3.36 50.99 -30.32
C ASN A 229 -2.98 52.49 -30.33
N PRO A 230 -1.79 52.86 -30.84
CA PRO A 230 -1.27 54.22 -30.75
C PRO A 230 -1.85 55.22 -31.77
N GLY A 231 -2.86 54.87 -32.57
CA GLY A 231 -3.69 55.89 -33.24
C GLY A 231 -4.07 55.66 -34.70
N GLU A 232 -3.53 54.65 -35.39
CA GLU A 232 -3.83 54.38 -36.80
C GLU A 232 -3.99 52.87 -37.05
N GLY A 233 -5.00 52.49 -37.83
CA GLY A 233 -5.34 51.10 -38.14
C GLY A 233 -6.03 50.35 -36.99
N LEU A 234 -6.35 49.10 -37.25
CA LEU A 234 -6.95 48.14 -36.32
C LEU A 234 -5.91 47.12 -35.81
N ILE A 235 -6.07 46.69 -34.56
CA ILE A 235 -5.44 45.47 -34.04
C ILE A 235 -6.53 44.53 -33.53
N GLU A 236 -6.61 43.33 -34.12
CA GLU A 236 -7.40 42.23 -33.59
C GLU A 236 -6.51 41.37 -32.68
N LEU A 237 -7.01 40.97 -31.51
CA LEU A 237 -6.29 40.14 -30.54
C LEU A 237 -7.21 39.05 -29.99
N GLN A 238 -6.66 37.84 -29.83
CA GLN A 238 -7.32 36.74 -29.15
C GLN A 238 -6.32 35.95 -28.30
N ASN A 239 -6.85 35.20 -27.33
CA ASN A 239 -6.07 34.33 -26.45
C ASN A 239 -4.89 35.02 -25.70
N PRO A 240 -5.06 36.24 -25.15
CA PRO A 240 -4.03 36.84 -24.30
C PRO A 240 -3.77 35.98 -23.07
N MET A 241 -2.50 35.74 -22.78
CA MET A 241 -2.04 35.02 -21.61
C MET A 241 -0.89 35.77 -20.97
N LEU A 242 -0.91 35.89 -19.65
CA LEU A 242 0.23 36.35 -18.87
C LEU A 242 0.60 35.26 -17.88
N VAL A 243 1.84 34.82 -17.91
CA VAL A 243 2.36 33.77 -17.04
C VAL A 243 3.61 34.26 -16.33
N GLU A 244 3.84 33.80 -15.10
CA GLU A 244 5.14 33.97 -14.43
C GLU A 244 6.21 33.15 -15.18
N GLY A 245 7.46 33.61 -15.16
CA GLY A 245 8.58 32.94 -15.84
C GLY A 245 8.84 33.48 -17.25
N ASN A 246 9.58 32.71 -18.05
CA ASN A 246 10.22 33.18 -19.27
C ASN A 246 9.79 32.48 -20.55
N ARG A 247 8.78 31.61 -20.48
CA ARG A 247 8.23 30.88 -21.62
C ARG A 247 6.74 31.10 -21.74
N ALA A 248 6.31 31.41 -22.97
CA ALA A 248 4.90 31.42 -23.32
C ALA A 248 4.34 29.99 -23.25
N MET A 249 3.08 29.88 -22.82
CA MET A 249 2.35 28.62 -22.78
C MET A 249 1.20 28.62 -23.78
N THR A 250 0.69 27.43 -24.10
CA THR A 250 -0.59 27.28 -24.78
C THR A 250 -1.67 27.95 -23.94
N TRP A 251 -2.52 28.75 -24.58
CA TRP A 251 -3.55 29.51 -23.88
C TRP A 251 -4.45 28.59 -23.04
N ALA A 252 -4.69 29.03 -21.81
CA ALA A 252 -5.69 28.50 -20.90
C ALA A 252 -6.40 29.67 -20.22
N PRO A 253 -7.68 29.54 -19.83
CA PRO A 253 -8.37 30.58 -19.06
C PRO A 253 -7.67 30.80 -17.71
N ALA A 254 -7.85 32.00 -17.13
CA ALA A 254 -7.41 32.21 -15.76
C ALA A 254 -8.21 31.29 -14.82
N PRO A 255 -7.61 30.74 -13.76
CA PRO A 255 -8.33 29.91 -12.79
C PRO A 255 -9.58 30.62 -12.22
N GLU A 256 -9.53 31.94 -12.09
CA GLU A 256 -10.63 32.79 -11.63
C GLU A 256 -11.80 32.90 -12.62
N ASP A 257 -11.58 32.57 -13.90
CA ASP A 257 -12.62 32.58 -14.94
C ASP A 257 -13.39 31.25 -15.02
N LEU A 258 -12.96 30.21 -14.30
CA LEU A 258 -13.61 28.91 -14.30
C LEU A 258 -14.85 28.94 -13.41
N THR A 259 -15.98 28.41 -13.90
CA THR A 259 -17.21 28.31 -13.11
C THR A 259 -17.00 27.40 -11.89
N GLU A 260 -17.79 27.62 -10.84
CA GLU A 260 -17.74 26.77 -9.64
C GLU A 260 -18.05 25.30 -9.99
N GLU A 261 -18.87 25.04 -11.01
CA GLU A 261 -19.12 23.71 -11.58
C GLU A 261 -17.87 23.10 -12.24
N ALA A 262 -17.10 23.87 -13.02
CA ALA A 262 -15.85 23.41 -13.63
C ALA A 262 -14.77 23.16 -12.57
N LEU A 263 -14.68 24.04 -11.57
CA LEU A 263 -13.82 23.89 -10.40
C LEU A 263 -14.23 22.66 -9.57
N ASN A 264 -15.53 22.44 -9.37
CA ASN A 264 -16.05 21.30 -8.63
C ASN A 264 -15.86 19.99 -9.38
N SER A 265 -15.98 19.96 -10.71
CA SER A 265 -15.64 18.79 -11.53
C SER A 265 -14.15 18.43 -11.43
N ALA A 266 -13.26 19.43 -11.39
CA ALA A 266 -11.83 19.24 -11.17
C ALA A 266 -11.50 18.80 -9.72
N ARG A 267 -12.22 19.32 -8.72
CA ARG A 267 -12.03 19.01 -7.29
C ARG A 267 -12.63 17.67 -6.87
N GLN A 268 -13.77 17.27 -7.42
CA GLN A 268 -14.48 16.03 -7.06
C GLN A 268 -13.71 14.76 -7.47
N ASN A 269 -12.76 14.88 -8.40
CA ASN A 269 -12.00 13.75 -8.94
C ASN A 269 -10.53 13.72 -8.49
N TYR A 270 -10.08 14.62 -7.60
CA TYR A 270 -8.68 14.72 -7.20
C TYR A 270 -8.49 14.39 -5.71
N VAL A 271 -7.78 13.29 -5.43
CA VAL A 271 -7.00 13.18 -4.20
C VAL A 271 -5.63 13.79 -4.51
N ALA A 272 -5.36 14.97 -3.98
CA ALA A 272 -4.05 15.61 -4.15
C ALA A 272 -2.97 14.69 -3.53
N LYS A 273 -2.07 14.16 -4.37
CA LYS A 273 -0.88 13.44 -3.90
C LYS A 273 0.38 14.02 -4.52
N ALA A 274 1.37 14.32 -3.68
CA ALA A 274 2.74 14.53 -4.10
C ALA A 274 3.54 13.31 -3.63
N GLY A 275 4.13 12.55 -4.56
CA GLY A 275 4.83 11.29 -4.25
C GLY A 275 3.95 10.06 -4.10
N ASP A 276 4.52 9.01 -3.51
CA ASP A 276 3.97 7.65 -3.49
C ASP A 276 3.26 7.28 -2.17
N THR A 277 3.32 8.14 -1.14
CA THR A 277 2.80 7.81 0.18
C THR A 277 1.84 8.89 0.68
N MET A 278 0.59 8.50 0.93
CA MET A 278 -0.32 9.32 1.73
C MET A 278 0.04 9.14 3.20
N THR A 279 0.43 10.22 3.87
CA THR A 279 0.64 10.22 5.32
C THR A 279 -0.55 10.93 5.99
N GLY A 280 -1.11 10.33 7.04
CA GLY A 280 -2.29 10.83 7.76
C GLY A 280 -3.63 10.16 7.39
N PRO A 281 -4.74 10.56 8.04
CA PRO A 281 -6.07 9.95 7.83
C PRO A 281 -6.68 10.33 6.48
N LEU A 282 -7.27 9.34 5.78
CA LEU A 282 -8.10 9.57 4.59
C LEU A 282 -9.56 9.77 4.99
N ASN A 283 -10.09 10.99 4.83
CA ASN A 283 -11.49 11.29 5.08
C ASN A 283 -12.33 11.10 3.80
N ILE A 284 -13.24 10.13 3.79
CA ILE A 284 -14.20 9.91 2.70
C ILE A 284 -15.57 10.44 3.16
N ASN A 285 -16.01 11.58 2.62
CA ASN A 285 -17.28 12.20 2.97
C ASN A 285 -18.27 12.09 1.80
N HIS A 286 -18.78 10.88 1.57
CA HIS A 286 -19.72 10.59 0.50
C HIS A 286 -20.73 9.52 0.94
N ALA A 287 -21.95 9.52 0.37
CA ALA A 287 -22.97 8.54 0.70
C ALA A 287 -22.46 7.10 0.53
N ASN A 288 -21.64 6.88 -0.51
CA ASN A 288 -20.86 5.67 -0.73
C ASN A 288 -19.42 5.91 -0.28
N SER A 289 -19.13 5.58 0.97
CA SER A 289 -17.80 5.71 1.55
C SER A 289 -17.11 4.34 1.61
N TYR A 290 -16.37 3.99 0.56
CA TYR A 290 -15.59 2.76 0.50
C TYR A 290 -14.30 2.92 -0.32
N LEU A 291 -13.32 2.04 -0.05
CA LEU A 291 -12.17 1.77 -0.89
C LEU A 291 -12.41 0.49 -1.68
N ARG A 292 -12.02 0.46 -2.95
CA ARG A 292 -12.22 -0.70 -3.84
C ARG A 292 -10.95 -1.03 -4.60
N GLY A 293 -10.53 -2.30 -4.51
CA GLY A 293 -9.49 -2.88 -5.35
C GLY A 293 -10.09 -3.42 -6.65
N LYS A 294 -9.41 -3.17 -7.77
CA LYS A 294 -9.75 -3.73 -9.08
C LYS A 294 -8.57 -4.50 -9.65
N ASN A 295 -8.87 -5.60 -10.34
CA ASN A 295 -7.91 -6.36 -11.14
C ASN A 295 -8.38 -6.36 -12.60
N ASN A 296 -7.59 -5.77 -13.51
CA ASN A 296 -7.93 -5.61 -14.93
C ASN A 296 -9.33 -5.01 -15.19
N GLY A 297 -9.72 -4.00 -14.39
CA GLY A 297 -11.00 -3.31 -14.51
C GLY A 297 -12.20 -4.00 -13.82
N VAL A 298 -12.02 -5.23 -13.35
CA VAL A 298 -13.02 -5.99 -12.59
C VAL A 298 -12.85 -5.76 -11.10
N ASP A 299 -13.95 -5.64 -10.36
CA ASP A 299 -13.93 -5.47 -8.91
C ASP A 299 -13.39 -6.76 -8.23
N ASP A 300 -12.36 -6.61 -7.41
CA ASP A 300 -11.66 -7.72 -6.75
C ASP A 300 -12.01 -7.81 -5.26
N TRP A 301 -11.95 -6.68 -4.56
CA TRP A 301 -12.35 -6.55 -3.16
C TRP A 301 -12.79 -5.12 -2.82
N PHE A 302 -13.50 -4.94 -1.71
CA PHE A 302 -13.78 -3.60 -1.16
C PHE A 302 -13.79 -3.58 0.37
N VAL A 303 -13.58 -2.38 0.94
CA VAL A 303 -13.72 -2.06 2.36
C VAL A 303 -14.50 -0.76 2.52
N GLY A 304 -15.59 -0.78 3.28
CA GLY A 304 -16.36 0.42 3.61
C GLY A 304 -17.86 0.18 3.68
N ARG A 305 -18.65 1.23 3.49
CA ARG A 305 -20.12 1.15 3.54
C ARG A 305 -20.67 0.31 2.40
N VAL A 306 -21.60 -0.60 2.72
CA VAL A 306 -22.18 -1.54 1.76
C VAL A 306 -23.25 -0.89 0.88
N ARG A 307 -24.07 0.03 1.42
CA ARG A 307 -25.17 0.69 0.70
C ARG A 307 -25.37 2.14 1.18
N ASN A 308 -26.00 2.96 0.34
CA ASN A 308 -26.20 4.40 0.59
C ASN A 308 -27.12 4.70 1.79
N ASN A 309 -27.98 3.75 2.18
CA ASN A 309 -28.99 3.88 3.24
C ASN A 309 -28.76 2.93 4.42
N ASP A 310 -27.58 2.29 4.45
CA ASP A 310 -27.23 1.27 5.43
C ASP A 310 -25.89 1.68 6.07
N ASN A 311 -25.84 1.74 7.40
CA ASN A 311 -24.62 2.10 8.12
C ASN A 311 -23.68 0.89 8.31
N ASP A 312 -24.07 -0.26 7.78
CA ASP A 312 -23.24 -1.47 7.76
C ASP A 312 -21.91 -1.22 7.03
N VAL A 313 -20.82 -1.64 7.67
CA VAL A 313 -19.45 -1.61 7.12
C VAL A 313 -19.02 -3.03 6.82
N ALA A 314 -18.46 -3.28 5.63
CA ALA A 314 -17.99 -4.61 5.26
C ALA A 314 -16.58 -4.62 4.69
N LEU A 315 -15.93 -5.77 4.85
CA LEU A 315 -14.78 -6.23 4.07
C LEU A 315 -15.27 -7.39 3.20
N VAL A 316 -15.12 -7.28 1.88
CA VAL A 316 -15.61 -8.28 0.93
C VAL A 316 -14.56 -8.58 -0.13
N SER A 317 -14.35 -9.85 -0.43
CA SER A 317 -13.70 -10.32 -1.65
C SER A 317 -14.77 -10.76 -2.66
N TYR A 318 -14.78 -10.13 -3.83
CA TYR A 318 -15.66 -10.49 -4.93
C TYR A 318 -15.23 -11.82 -5.57
N GLN A 319 -13.92 -12.04 -5.76
CA GLN A 319 -13.39 -13.26 -6.35
C GLN A 319 -13.79 -14.52 -5.56
N TYR A 320 -13.76 -14.45 -4.23
CA TYR A 320 -14.09 -15.60 -3.38
C TYR A 320 -15.52 -15.55 -2.83
N ASN A 321 -16.32 -14.54 -3.18
CA ASN A 321 -17.65 -14.29 -2.63
C ASN A 321 -17.68 -14.45 -1.09
N THR A 322 -16.72 -13.84 -0.42
CA THR A 322 -16.53 -13.96 1.04
C THR A 322 -16.57 -12.58 1.66
N GLY A 323 -17.36 -12.42 2.72
CA GLY A 323 -17.59 -11.13 3.37
C GLY A 323 -17.69 -11.25 4.89
N ILE A 324 -17.24 -10.19 5.57
CA ILE A 324 -17.49 -9.92 6.98
C ILE A 324 -18.18 -8.56 7.06
N HIS A 325 -19.34 -8.52 7.69
CA HIS A 325 -20.22 -7.37 7.80
C HIS A 325 -20.37 -6.97 9.27
N LEU A 326 -20.00 -5.73 9.57
CA LEU A 326 -20.23 -5.09 10.86
C LEU A 326 -21.57 -4.38 10.78
N LYS A 327 -22.57 -4.92 11.48
CA LYS A 327 -23.90 -4.34 11.63
C LYS A 327 -24.00 -3.61 12.96
N SER A 328 -25.10 -2.90 13.17
CA SER A 328 -25.37 -2.15 14.41
C SER A 328 -25.34 -3.02 15.68
N ASP A 329 -25.70 -4.29 15.56
CA ASP A 329 -25.96 -5.20 16.69
C ASP A 329 -25.14 -6.50 16.65
N ARG A 330 -24.48 -6.80 15.53
CA ARG A 330 -23.77 -8.06 15.32
C ARG A 330 -22.72 -7.98 14.22
N VAL A 331 -21.84 -8.98 14.21
CA VAL A 331 -20.90 -9.23 13.12
C VAL A 331 -21.39 -10.46 12.36
N GLU A 332 -21.70 -10.30 11.07
CA GLU A 332 -22.09 -11.41 10.21
C GLU A 332 -20.93 -11.79 9.28
N SER A 333 -20.72 -13.09 9.07
CA SER A 333 -19.94 -13.57 7.95
C SER A 333 -20.77 -14.52 7.12
N ASN A 334 -20.62 -14.45 5.80
CA ASN A 334 -21.31 -15.36 4.89
C ASN A 334 -20.61 -16.73 4.77
N LYS A 335 -19.46 -16.90 5.42
CA LYS A 335 -18.71 -18.16 5.51
C LYS A 335 -18.16 -18.35 6.93
N PRO A 336 -17.77 -19.58 7.31
CA PRO A 336 -17.24 -19.82 8.64
C PRO A 336 -15.88 -19.13 8.85
N ILE A 337 -15.63 -18.63 10.07
CA ILE A 337 -14.36 -17.97 10.45
C ILE A 337 -13.44 -19.00 11.10
N TYR A 338 -12.20 -19.10 10.63
CA TYR A 338 -11.22 -20.08 11.10
C TYR A 338 -9.99 -19.43 11.76
N ARG A 339 -9.41 -20.12 12.74
CA ARG A 339 -8.06 -19.88 13.29
C ARG A 339 -7.22 -21.14 13.05
N GLY A 340 -6.37 -21.11 12.04
CA GLY A 340 -5.74 -22.33 11.53
C GLY A 340 -6.81 -23.29 11.00
N ASN A 341 -6.83 -24.54 11.47
CA ASN A 341 -7.82 -25.54 11.07
C ASN A 341 -9.07 -25.57 11.97
N HIS A 342 -9.17 -24.70 12.96
CA HIS A 342 -10.27 -24.71 13.93
C HIS A 342 -11.29 -23.62 13.61
N LEU A 343 -12.56 -24.02 13.59
CA LEU A 343 -13.69 -23.12 13.49
C LEU A 343 -13.79 -22.27 14.77
N VAL A 344 -13.92 -20.95 14.63
CA VAL A 344 -13.80 -20.03 15.77
C VAL A 344 -15.14 -19.86 16.50
N PHE A 345 -16.29 -19.89 15.82
CA PHE A 345 -17.64 -19.92 16.44
C PHE A 345 -18.71 -20.49 15.46
N ASP A 346 -19.62 -21.30 15.97
CA ASP A 346 -20.91 -21.67 15.33
C ASP A 346 -22.02 -21.45 16.36
N GLU A 347 -22.54 -20.23 16.42
CA GLU A 347 -23.70 -19.89 17.28
C GLU A 347 -25.05 -20.11 16.56
N GLY A 348 -25.06 -20.76 15.38
CA GLY A 348 -26.28 -21.29 14.77
C GLY A 348 -26.89 -22.44 15.58
N ASN A 349 -26.12 -23.03 16.50
CA ASN A 349 -26.58 -23.92 17.54
C ASN A 349 -26.25 -23.32 18.92
N LEU A 350 -27.01 -22.30 19.34
CA LEU A 350 -27.17 -21.97 20.75
C LEU A 350 -27.37 -23.28 21.53
N LEU A 351 -26.40 -23.70 22.35
CA LEU A 351 -26.58 -24.84 23.24
C LEU A 351 -27.53 -24.39 24.36
N PRO A 352 -28.81 -24.82 24.37
CA PRO A 352 -29.61 -24.64 25.57
C PRO A 352 -28.95 -25.50 26.65
N VAL A 353 -29.00 -25.05 27.91
CA VAL A 353 -28.55 -25.79 29.11
C VAL A 353 -28.77 -27.30 28.93
N ARG A 354 -27.72 -28.03 28.55
CA ARG A 354 -27.77 -29.44 28.13
C ARG A 354 -26.78 -30.24 28.97
N GLN A 355 -27.30 -31.33 29.49
CA GLN A 355 -26.62 -32.41 30.20
C GLN A 355 -25.22 -32.70 29.58
N ILE A 356 -24.17 -32.69 30.41
CA ILE A 356 -22.79 -32.97 29.98
C ILE A 356 -22.62 -34.48 29.87
N ASP A 357 -22.73 -35.03 28.66
CA ASP A 357 -22.41 -36.44 28.40
C ASP A 357 -20.89 -36.70 28.58
N LEU A 358 -20.48 -37.17 29.76
CA LEU A 358 -19.10 -37.61 30.04
C LEU A 358 -18.97 -39.11 29.76
N ARG A 359 -18.95 -39.50 28.49
CA ARG A 359 -18.62 -40.88 28.10
C ARG A 359 -17.13 -41.04 27.83
N SER A 360 -16.51 -42.06 28.43
CA SER A 360 -15.29 -42.67 27.91
C SER A 360 -15.67 -43.83 26.98
N ILE A 361 -15.91 -43.55 25.70
CA ILE A 361 -15.80 -44.59 24.68
C ILE A 361 -14.93 -44.07 23.55
N ALA A 362 -14.01 -44.93 23.11
CA ALA A 362 -12.95 -44.66 22.16
C ALA A 362 -13.53 -44.18 20.83
N ASN A 363 -13.67 -42.86 20.68
CA ASN A 363 -13.56 -42.04 19.46
C ASN A 363 -14.31 -40.70 19.62
N GLY A 364 -13.85 -39.91 20.60
CA GLY A 364 -13.44 -38.53 20.31
C GLY A 364 -14.49 -37.43 20.13
N GLN A 365 -15.79 -37.64 20.39
CA GLN A 365 -16.74 -36.53 20.35
C GLN A 365 -17.66 -36.46 21.58
N ILE A 366 -17.68 -35.28 22.19
CA ILE A 366 -18.64 -34.87 23.24
C ILE A 366 -19.94 -34.50 22.53
N SER A 367 -21.03 -35.22 22.83
CA SER A 367 -22.35 -34.98 22.23
C SER A 367 -23.32 -34.38 23.25
N PHE A 368 -24.07 -33.33 22.87
CA PHE A 368 -25.00 -32.63 23.76
C PHE A 368 -26.47 -32.96 23.42
N GLN A 369 -27.21 -33.62 24.32
CA GLN A 369 -28.63 -33.98 24.10
C GLN A 369 -29.51 -33.64 25.31
N ASP A 370 -30.66 -33.01 25.09
CA ASP A 370 -31.72 -32.85 26.10
C ASP A 370 -32.78 -33.95 25.95
N ALA A 371 -32.57 -35.06 26.65
CA ALA A 371 -33.30 -36.31 26.51
C ALA A 371 -33.85 -36.83 27.85
N THR A 372 -35.01 -37.48 27.81
CA THR A 372 -35.47 -38.30 28.94
C THR A 372 -34.55 -39.52 29.12
N PRO A 373 -34.50 -40.13 30.32
CA PRO A 373 -33.71 -41.35 30.53
C PRO A 373 -33.98 -42.45 29.52
N ALA A 374 -35.21 -42.61 29.02
CA ALA A 374 -35.55 -43.63 28.02
C ALA A 374 -34.95 -43.35 26.63
N GLN A 375 -34.68 -42.08 26.30
CA GLN A 375 -34.16 -41.64 25.01
C GLN A 375 -32.62 -41.69 24.93
N LEU A 376 -31.93 -41.88 26.05
CA LEU A 376 -30.47 -42.00 26.07
C LEU A 376 -30.02 -43.39 25.56
N PRO A 377 -28.92 -43.50 24.79
CA PRO A 377 -28.34 -44.79 24.41
C PRO A 377 -27.70 -45.51 25.62
N LEU A 378 -27.13 -46.70 25.43
CA LEU A 378 -26.38 -47.41 26.48
C LEU A 378 -25.09 -46.65 26.86
N GLY A 379 -24.74 -46.63 28.16
CA GLY A 379 -23.59 -45.88 28.68
C GLY A 379 -23.81 -45.25 30.06
N ALA A 380 -22.77 -44.59 30.60
CA ALA A 380 -22.86 -43.79 31.82
C ALA A 380 -23.02 -42.30 31.46
N PHE A 381 -23.96 -41.62 32.12
CA PHE A 381 -24.34 -40.24 31.83
C PHE A 381 -24.47 -39.45 33.14
N VAL A 382 -24.01 -38.20 33.13
CA VAL A 382 -24.14 -37.26 34.25
C VAL A 382 -24.70 -35.95 33.72
N GLY A 383 -25.61 -35.31 34.44
CA GLY A 383 -25.81 -33.88 34.20
C GLY A 383 -27.12 -33.31 34.71
N LEU A 384 -27.34 -32.05 34.33
CA LEU A 384 -28.49 -31.23 34.70
C LEU A 384 -29.48 -31.23 33.53
N SER A 385 -30.75 -31.51 33.80
CA SER A 385 -31.79 -31.42 32.78
C SER A 385 -33.12 -31.01 33.40
N LYS A 386 -33.92 -30.24 32.65
CA LYS A 386 -35.32 -29.96 33.01
C LYS A 386 -36.23 -31.16 32.78
N LYS A 387 -35.74 -32.18 32.07
CA LYS A 387 -36.41 -33.45 31.78
C LYS A 387 -35.91 -34.60 32.67
N SER A 388 -35.11 -34.32 33.70
CA SER A 388 -34.63 -35.31 34.68
C SER A 388 -35.75 -35.79 35.62
N HIS A 389 -36.79 -36.42 35.08
CA HIS A 389 -37.97 -36.80 35.85
C HIS A 389 -37.72 -38.14 36.56
N LEU A 390 -37.63 -38.11 37.90
CA LEU A 390 -37.73 -39.32 38.73
C LEU A 390 -39.21 -39.75 38.91
N ASN A 391 -40.17 -38.81 38.95
CA ASN A 391 -41.56 -38.97 38.48
C ASN A 391 -42.37 -37.65 38.57
N GLY A 392 -42.18 -36.69 37.66
CA GLY A 392 -43.27 -35.74 37.34
C GLY A 392 -43.30 -34.31 37.92
N ALA A 393 -42.35 -33.82 38.73
CA ALA A 393 -42.28 -32.38 39.01
C ALA A 393 -40.88 -31.90 39.43
N GLY A 394 -40.29 -30.99 38.63
CA GLY A 394 -39.14 -30.16 39.00
C GLY A 394 -37.82 -30.44 38.28
N ASP A 395 -37.07 -29.37 38.02
CA ASP A 395 -35.68 -29.39 37.53
C ASP A 395 -34.77 -30.08 38.55
N GLY A 396 -33.80 -30.88 38.09
CA GLY A 396 -32.91 -31.62 38.98
C GLY A 396 -31.57 -32.00 38.38
N TRP A 397 -30.70 -32.55 39.24
CA TRP A 397 -29.44 -33.17 38.83
C TRP A 397 -29.55 -34.68 38.95
N MET A 398 -28.98 -35.40 37.98
CA MET A 398 -29.00 -36.87 38.00
C MET A 398 -27.73 -37.47 37.38
N MET A 399 -27.30 -38.58 37.96
CA MET A 399 -26.39 -39.54 37.33
C MET A 399 -27.19 -40.79 36.97
N ILE A 400 -27.00 -41.29 35.75
CA ILE A 400 -27.57 -42.55 35.30
C ILE A 400 -26.44 -43.42 34.75
N ASN A 401 -26.37 -44.66 35.20
CA ASN A 401 -25.59 -45.67 34.51
C ASN A 401 -26.54 -46.66 33.83
N LYS A 402 -26.35 -46.88 32.53
CA LYS A 402 -26.94 -47.97 31.78
C LYS A 402 -25.88 -49.02 31.53
N GLY A 403 -25.97 -50.11 32.29
CA GLY A 403 -25.09 -51.26 32.12
C GLY A 403 -25.19 -51.87 30.72
N TRP A 404 -24.17 -52.62 30.34
CA TRP A 404 -24.22 -53.49 29.17
C TRP A 404 -25.18 -54.67 29.44
N PRO A 405 -25.91 -55.17 28.43
CA PRO A 405 -26.73 -56.36 28.63
C PRO A 405 -25.81 -57.52 29.00
N ASP A 406 -26.18 -58.27 30.03
CA ASP A 406 -25.67 -59.62 30.14
C ASP A 406 -26.31 -60.52 29.05
N ASN A 407 -25.80 -61.74 28.87
CA ASN A 407 -26.34 -62.69 27.88
C ASN A 407 -27.80 -63.11 28.15
N SER A 408 -28.44 -62.61 29.22
CA SER A 408 -29.85 -62.85 29.55
C SER A 408 -30.77 -61.69 29.11
N GLY A 409 -30.22 -60.60 28.57
CA GLY A 409 -31.00 -59.45 28.09
C GLY A 409 -31.52 -58.54 29.21
N VAL A 410 -31.04 -58.72 30.45
CA VAL A 410 -31.38 -57.90 31.61
C VAL A 410 -30.30 -56.84 31.82
N PHE A 411 -30.71 -55.61 32.11
CA PHE A 411 -29.79 -54.49 32.36
C PHE A 411 -29.94 -54.05 33.80
N ALA A 412 -28.87 -54.05 34.58
CA ALA A 412 -28.85 -53.27 35.81
C ALA A 412 -28.61 -51.81 35.43
N CYS A 413 -29.65 -50.98 35.48
CA CYS A 413 -29.48 -49.54 35.45
C CYS A 413 -29.86 -48.94 36.79
N ASN A 414 -29.08 -47.95 37.21
CA ASN A 414 -29.30 -47.23 38.44
C ASN A 414 -29.24 -45.74 38.16
N ARG A 415 -30.05 -45.00 38.91
CA ARG A 415 -30.03 -43.55 38.90
C ARG A 415 -30.03 -42.99 40.32
N ILE A 416 -29.25 -41.95 40.51
CA ILE A 416 -29.23 -41.13 41.73
C ILE A 416 -29.40 -39.68 41.33
N GLY A 417 -30.25 -38.95 42.03
CA GLY A 417 -30.50 -37.56 41.71
C GLY A 417 -31.15 -36.78 42.83
N ILE A 418 -31.09 -35.46 42.69
CA ILE A 418 -31.73 -34.50 43.58
C ILE A 418 -32.93 -33.90 42.85
N SER A 419 -34.09 -33.95 43.48
CA SER A 419 -35.34 -33.38 42.97
C SER A 419 -36.05 -32.66 44.12
N GLY A 420 -36.13 -31.34 44.03
CA GLY A 420 -36.53 -30.51 45.17
C GLY A 420 -35.51 -30.59 46.30
N ASP A 421 -35.98 -30.89 47.51
CA ASP A 421 -35.18 -31.09 48.72
C ASP A 421 -34.78 -32.55 48.98
N ARG A 422 -35.11 -33.49 48.09
CA ARG A 422 -34.90 -34.93 48.34
C ARG A 422 -33.79 -35.52 47.48
N ILE A 423 -32.96 -36.35 48.11
CA ILE A 423 -31.97 -37.21 47.45
C ILE A 423 -32.60 -38.59 47.27
N ARG A 424 -32.65 -39.08 46.03
CA ARG A 424 -33.36 -40.31 45.67
C ARG A 424 -32.47 -41.24 44.86
N PHE A 425 -32.67 -42.54 45.05
CA PHE A 425 -32.04 -43.62 44.31
C PHE A 425 -33.08 -44.59 43.77
N GLN A 426 -32.83 -45.15 42.59
CA GLN A 426 -33.72 -46.13 41.98
C GLN A 426 -32.93 -47.07 41.07
N THR A 427 -33.34 -48.33 41.05
CA THR A 427 -32.82 -49.36 40.14
C THR A 427 -33.91 -49.83 39.19
N ALA A 428 -33.50 -50.36 38.04
CA ALA A 428 -34.39 -51.06 37.12
C ALA A 428 -33.70 -52.26 36.50
N ASN A 429 -34.52 -53.22 36.07
CA ASN A 429 -34.07 -54.40 35.33
C ASN A 429 -34.01 -54.16 33.81
N ASN A 430 -34.63 -53.08 33.33
CA ASN A 430 -34.54 -52.59 31.95
C ASN A 430 -34.98 -51.12 31.86
N LEU A 431 -34.84 -50.52 30.66
CA LEU A 431 -35.09 -49.10 30.38
C LEU A 431 -36.50 -48.59 30.74
N ASN A 432 -37.50 -49.48 30.72
CA ASN A 432 -38.92 -49.14 30.82
C ASN A 432 -39.59 -49.67 32.10
N ALA A 433 -38.88 -50.44 32.93
CA ALA A 433 -39.41 -51.09 34.13
C ALA A 433 -38.59 -50.71 35.37
N TRP A 434 -38.70 -49.44 35.77
CA TRP A 434 -38.07 -48.93 36.99
C TRP A 434 -38.75 -49.49 38.24
N GLY A 435 -37.94 -49.98 39.19
CA GLY A 435 -38.40 -50.47 40.49
C GLY A 435 -38.86 -49.34 41.40
N ASN A 436 -39.14 -49.63 42.67
CA ASN A 436 -39.54 -48.61 43.63
C ASN A 436 -38.41 -47.60 43.92
N ILE A 437 -38.78 -46.35 44.17
CA ILE A 437 -37.84 -45.30 44.57
C ILE A 437 -37.44 -45.51 46.03
N ILE A 438 -36.14 -45.37 46.29
CA ILE A 438 -35.58 -45.31 47.64
C ILE A 438 -35.22 -43.84 47.91
N GLU A 439 -35.90 -43.23 48.88
CA GLU A 439 -35.52 -41.91 49.38
C GLU A 439 -34.33 -42.08 50.32
N LEU A 440 -33.18 -41.52 49.95
CA LEU A 440 -31.93 -41.66 50.72
C LEU A 440 -31.82 -40.60 51.81
N ALA A 441 -32.31 -39.40 51.53
CA ALA A 441 -32.37 -38.30 52.49
C ALA A 441 -33.36 -37.25 52.03
N ASN A 442 -34.01 -36.59 52.98
CA ASN A 442 -34.70 -35.34 52.76
C ASN A 442 -33.88 -34.21 53.40
N LEU A 443 -33.44 -33.25 52.60
CA LEU A 443 -32.56 -32.17 53.05
C LEU A 443 -33.27 -31.22 54.03
N SER A 444 -34.62 -31.17 53.99
CA SER A 444 -35.41 -30.42 54.96
C SER A 444 -35.45 -31.06 56.37
N ASP A 445 -35.03 -32.32 56.51
CA ASP A 445 -34.99 -33.01 57.80
C ASP A 445 -33.75 -32.61 58.65
N PHE A 446 -32.75 -31.95 58.05
CA PHE A 446 -31.60 -31.41 58.76
C PHE A 446 -31.83 -29.93 59.08
N ILE A 447 -32.12 -29.62 60.34
CA ILE A 447 -32.41 -28.24 60.77
C ILE A 447 -31.31 -27.76 61.71
N TYR A 448 -30.66 -26.64 61.33
CA TYR A 448 -29.74 -25.91 62.20
C TYR A 448 -30.37 -24.58 62.63
N GLN A 449 -30.31 -24.28 63.93
CA GLN A 449 -30.79 -23.01 64.49
C GLN A 449 -29.85 -22.53 65.60
N LYS A 450 -29.51 -21.22 65.60
CA LYS A 450 -28.74 -20.58 66.67
C LYS A 450 -29.62 -19.59 67.44
N ILE A 451 -29.68 -19.72 68.77
CA ILE A 451 -30.49 -18.87 69.65
C ILE A 451 -29.63 -18.46 70.85
N GLY A 452 -29.19 -17.20 70.89
CA GLY A 452 -28.21 -16.75 71.88
C GLY A 452 -26.96 -17.63 71.86
N ASN A 453 -26.55 -18.12 73.03
CA ASN A 453 -25.40 -19.01 73.19
C ASN A 453 -25.71 -20.49 72.89
N PHE A 454 -26.90 -20.81 72.36
CA PHE A 454 -27.25 -22.17 71.95
C PHE A 454 -27.11 -22.37 70.44
N GLU A 455 -26.51 -23.49 70.06
CA GLU A 455 -26.67 -24.08 68.73
C GLU A 455 -27.52 -25.35 68.82
N ILE A 456 -28.53 -25.45 67.98
CA ILE A 456 -29.49 -26.56 67.92
C ILE A 456 -29.34 -27.23 66.57
N ARG A 457 -29.01 -28.52 66.56
CA ARG A 457 -28.97 -29.37 65.37
C ARG A 457 -30.03 -30.45 65.53
N LYS A 458 -31.06 -30.42 64.68
CA LYS A 458 -32.09 -31.45 64.61
C LYS A 458 -31.77 -32.39 63.46
N TYR A 459 -31.84 -33.69 63.74
CA TYR A 459 -31.58 -34.76 62.80
C TYR A 459 -32.90 -35.46 62.42
N PRO A 460 -32.94 -36.15 61.27
CA PRO A 460 -34.16 -36.81 60.76
C PRO A 460 -34.72 -37.89 61.70
N ASP A 461 -33.87 -38.49 62.53
CA ASP A 461 -34.24 -39.51 63.52
C ASP A 461 -34.90 -38.91 64.79
N GLY A 462 -35.13 -37.61 64.81
CA GLY A 462 -35.67 -36.87 65.95
C GLY A 462 -34.63 -36.50 67.01
N MET A 463 -33.36 -36.92 66.85
CA MET A 463 -32.29 -36.49 67.73
C MET A 463 -32.09 -34.98 67.59
N MET A 464 -31.98 -34.31 68.72
CA MET A 464 -31.59 -32.91 68.78
C MET A 464 -30.34 -32.81 69.62
N ILE A 465 -29.28 -32.26 69.03
CA ILE A 465 -28.07 -31.91 69.77
C ILE A 465 -28.14 -30.41 70.05
N GLN A 466 -28.14 -30.06 71.33
CA GLN A 466 -27.90 -28.69 71.77
C GLN A 466 -26.47 -28.55 72.25
N THR A 467 -25.82 -27.51 71.78
CA THR A 467 -24.55 -27.06 72.33
C THR A 467 -24.76 -25.69 72.93
N TYR A 468 -24.44 -25.54 74.22
CA TYR A 468 -24.39 -24.25 74.89
C TYR A 468 -22.94 -23.83 75.08
N PHE A 469 -22.65 -22.58 74.72
CA PHE A 469 -21.33 -21.98 74.84
C PHE A 469 -21.30 -21.03 76.04
N TYR A 470 -20.26 -21.14 76.88
CA TYR A 470 -20.09 -20.31 78.06
C TYR A 470 -18.61 -20.18 78.46
N ASP A 471 -18.25 -19.02 79.01
CA ASP A 471 -16.89 -18.79 79.51
C ASP A 471 -16.73 -19.35 80.93
N VAL A 472 -15.67 -20.13 81.14
CA VAL A 472 -15.29 -20.70 82.45
C VAL A 472 -13.84 -20.40 82.75
N ASN A 473 -13.56 -20.07 84.01
CA ASN A 473 -12.21 -20.05 84.54
C ASN A 473 -11.81 -21.45 85.02
N ASP A 474 -10.90 -22.13 84.33
CA ASP A 474 -10.47 -23.49 84.67
C ASP A 474 -9.33 -23.54 85.69
N LEU A 475 -9.28 -22.55 86.59
CA LEU A 475 -8.22 -22.32 87.58
C LEU A 475 -6.84 -22.02 86.96
N LYS A 476 -6.69 -22.09 85.64
CA LYS A 476 -5.54 -21.58 84.90
C LYS A 476 -5.90 -20.35 84.07
N GLU A 477 -7.02 -20.38 83.36
CA GLU A 477 -7.46 -19.25 82.52
C GLU A 477 -8.98 -19.25 82.24
N TRP A 478 -9.52 -18.08 81.88
CA TRP A 478 -10.86 -17.99 81.31
C TRP A 478 -10.84 -18.46 79.87
N GLY A 479 -11.70 -19.42 79.51
CA GLY A 479 -11.90 -19.83 78.13
C GLY A 479 -13.34 -20.26 77.88
N GLU A 480 -13.83 -20.00 76.66
CA GLU A 480 -15.13 -20.50 76.21
C GLU A 480 -15.08 -22.02 76.19
N LYS A 481 -15.93 -22.63 77.01
CA LYS A 481 -16.17 -24.06 77.00
C LYS A 481 -17.54 -24.28 76.37
N GLN A 482 -17.66 -25.36 75.63
CA GLN A 482 -18.94 -25.80 75.10
C GLN A 482 -19.42 -27.01 75.88
N PHE A 483 -20.69 -27.00 76.24
CA PHE A 483 -21.36 -28.17 76.76
C PHE A 483 -22.35 -28.65 75.71
N THR A 484 -22.15 -29.86 75.19
CA THR A 484 -23.00 -30.47 74.18
C THR A 484 -23.78 -31.61 74.80
N TRP A 485 -25.10 -31.63 74.59
CA TRP A 485 -25.96 -32.72 75.05
C TRP A 485 -27.07 -33.02 74.04
N ALA A 486 -27.58 -34.24 74.12
CA ALA A 486 -28.80 -34.62 73.40
C ALA A 486 -30.03 -34.15 74.20
N VAL A 487 -30.97 -33.47 73.55
CA VAL A 487 -32.21 -32.90 74.16
C VAL A 487 -33.28 -33.97 74.39
N ALA A 488 -32.88 -35.22 74.63
CA ALA A 488 -33.82 -36.24 75.13
C ALA A 488 -34.16 -36.02 76.62
N PHE A 489 -33.49 -35.10 77.31
CA PHE A 489 -33.74 -34.73 78.70
C PHE A 489 -34.56 -33.44 78.77
N ALA A 490 -35.69 -33.48 79.47
CA ALA A 490 -36.73 -32.45 79.52
C ALA A 490 -36.31 -31.12 80.19
N ASP A 491 -35.06 -30.97 80.62
CA ASP A 491 -34.56 -29.74 81.25
C ASP A 491 -33.07 -29.52 80.98
N LYS A 492 -32.66 -28.26 80.96
CA LYS A 492 -31.24 -27.88 80.85
C LYS A 492 -30.46 -28.48 82.03
N PRO A 493 -29.35 -29.19 81.80
CA PRO A 493 -28.52 -29.67 82.91
C PRO A 493 -27.97 -28.47 83.70
N MET A 494 -27.98 -28.59 85.03
CA MET A 494 -27.54 -27.54 85.94
C MET A 494 -26.03 -27.31 85.76
N VAL A 495 -25.69 -26.28 84.98
CA VAL A 495 -24.36 -25.68 84.97
C VAL A 495 -24.30 -24.75 86.18
N ILE A 496 -23.35 -24.94 87.09
CA ILE A 496 -23.10 -24.03 88.23
C ILE A 496 -21.98 -23.07 87.81
N PRO A 497 -22.29 -21.91 87.18
CA PRO A 497 -21.41 -20.77 87.25
C PRO A 497 -21.43 -20.21 88.68
N LYS A 498 -20.38 -19.49 89.05
CA LYS A 498 -20.09 -19.04 90.43
C LYS A 498 -21.30 -18.53 91.22
#